data_AF-A0A957JNU7-F1
#
_entry.id   AF-A0A957JNU7-F1
#
_cell.length_a   1.000
_cell.length_b   1.000
_cell.length_c   1.000
_cell.angle_alpha   90.00
_cell.angle_beta   90.00
_cell.angle_gamma   90.00
#
_symmetry.space_group_name_H-M   'P 1'
#
loop_
_entity.id
_entity.type
_entity.pdbx_description
1 polymer ?
#
loop_
_entity_poly.entity_id
_entity_poly.type
_entity_poly.pdbx_seq_one_letter_code
_entity_poly.pdbx_strand_id
1 'polypeptide(L)'
;MQPIYNHEPRKAGVEVQRRINALKIGQKMQDLPEELWHDSFYYYVKKDPNRVGGPNLRLIRLDPDEPSLTVTGHVFNKFVHPYENRFITPREAARLQGFPDQLKFCGSLTSVQRQVGDAVPIRLGAAVFETLLETMTTIWPDKRSFNALSLFSGAGGFDIAAEQAGLEGKARIKPFACVEIEKDRCNTLRGYFGDKVKVFQKDIRDLPPIELIADCGFSQQDIALIYGGPPCQSFSQAGKQAGVNDPRGDLIFEFVHFVNEIKPPFFIMENVSNLKAIDKGQLLQQILRAMRDAGYCVKHQVLMAADYGSPQKRRRLIFVGTRHDIEPQGRLPEPTHGEIQSLFDLKPVKTVRDAFKGLPSPDYEPVQVPPMTIQAD
;
A
#
# COMPACT_ATOMS: atom_id res chain seq x y z
N MET A 1 3.39 -10.60 -27.76
CA MET A 1 3.58 -10.42 -26.30
C MET A 1 2.67 -9.30 -25.84
N GLN A 2 1.98 -9.45 -24.70
CA GLN A 2 1.29 -8.31 -24.10
C GLN A 2 2.34 -7.26 -23.65
N PRO A 3 2.05 -5.95 -23.80
CA PRO A 3 2.97 -4.91 -23.36
C PRO A 3 3.14 -4.93 -21.84
N ILE A 4 4.38 -4.87 -21.37
CA ILE A 4 4.70 -4.77 -19.94
C ILE A 4 4.89 -3.30 -19.60
N TYR A 5 3.94 -2.73 -18.87
CA TYR A 5 3.98 -1.31 -18.52
C TYR A 5 4.90 -1.02 -17.33
N ASN A 6 5.56 0.14 -17.40
CA ASN A 6 6.42 0.68 -16.34
C ASN A 6 7.57 -0.24 -15.94
N HIS A 7 8.10 -1.02 -16.89
CA HIS A 7 9.19 -1.96 -16.68
C HIS A 7 10.52 -1.43 -17.25
N GLU A 8 10.88 -0.23 -16.82
CA GLU A 8 12.14 0.41 -17.20
C GLU A 8 12.91 0.78 -15.92
N PRO A 9 14.16 0.35 -15.78
CA PRO A 9 14.97 0.69 -14.61
C PRO A 9 15.55 2.09 -14.73
N ARG A 10 15.74 2.74 -13.59
CA ARG A 10 16.45 4.02 -13.52
C ARG A 10 17.94 3.79 -13.78
N LYS A 11 18.56 4.66 -14.60
CA LYS A 11 20.01 4.74 -14.76
C LYS A 11 20.68 5.23 -13.47
N ALA A 12 21.64 4.46 -12.97
CA ALA A 12 22.50 4.86 -11.85
C ALA A 12 23.70 5.69 -12.35
N GLY A 13 24.18 6.64 -11.55
CA GLY A 13 25.48 7.28 -11.79
C GLY A 13 26.64 6.32 -11.49
N VAL A 14 27.84 6.61 -12.00
CA VAL A 14 29.04 5.74 -11.89
C VAL A 14 29.29 5.26 -10.46
N GLU A 15 29.30 6.16 -9.49
CA GLU A 15 29.55 5.83 -8.08
C GLU A 15 28.45 4.97 -7.44
N VAL A 16 27.19 5.15 -7.86
CA VAL A 16 26.08 4.31 -7.40
C VAL A 16 26.18 2.94 -8.07
N GLN A 17 26.55 2.89 -9.35
CA GLN A 17 26.72 1.65 -10.08
C GLN A 17 27.88 0.82 -9.51
N ARG A 18 28.99 1.45 -9.09
CA ARG A 18 30.09 0.78 -8.38
C ARG A 18 29.60 0.08 -7.11
N ARG A 19 28.77 0.75 -6.32
CA ARG A 19 28.13 0.18 -5.11
C ARG A 19 27.18 -0.97 -5.44
N ILE A 20 26.34 -0.80 -6.47
CA ILE A 20 25.43 -1.86 -6.94
C ILE A 20 26.23 -3.11 -7.30
N ASN A 21 27.31 -2.97 -8.08
CA ASN A 21 28.15 -4.09 -8.52
C ASN A 21 28.79 -4.83 -7.34
N ALA A 22 29.13 -4.12 -6.26
CA ALA A 22 29.77 -4.70 -5.08
C ALA A 22 28.80 -5.38 -4.09
N LEU A 23 27.52 -5.00 -4.09
CA LEU A 23 26.51 -5.62 -3.21
C LEU A 23 26.23 -7.07 -3.61
N LYS A 24 26.36 -8.00 -2.67
CA LYS A 24 25.92 -9.40 -2.83
C LYS A 24 24.43 -9.55 -2.45
N ILE A 25 23.84 -10.70 -2.78
CA ILE A 25 22.44 -11.00 -2.48
C ILE A 25 22.15 -10.78 -0.99
N GLY A 26 21.03 -10.11 -0.69
CA GLY A 26 20.59 -9.79 0.68
C GLY A 26 21.38 -8.66 1.38
N GLN A 27 22.52 -8.24 0.83
CA GLN A 27 23.36 -7.20 1.43
C GLN A 27 22.77 -5.80 1.27
N LYS A 28 23.13 -4.95 2.23
CA LYS A 28 22.74 -3.54 2.34
C LYS A 28 23.97 -2.65 2.23
N MET A 29 23.75 -1.35 2.11
CA MET A 29 24.80 -0.32 2.05
C MET A 29 25.89 -0.49 3.13
N GLN A 30 25.50 -0.89 4.34
CA GLN A 30 26.41 -1.09 5.48
C GLN A 30 27.38 -2.27 5.32
N ASP A 31 27.06 -3.21 4.44
CA ASP A 31 27.85 -4.42 4.21
C ASP A 31 28.88 -4.22 3.08
N LEU A 32 28.88 -3.04 2.45
CA LEU A 32 29.90 -2.64 1.48
C LEU A 32 31.23 -2.30 2.19
N PRO A 33 32.37 -2.43 1.50
CA PRO A 33 33.63 -1.84 1.93
C PRO A 33 33.48 -0.34 2.25
N GLU A 34 34.18 0.15 3.28
CA GLU A 34 34.04 1.54 3.76
C GLU A 34 34.37 2.57 2.68
N GLU A 35 35.33 2.26 1.78
CA GLU A 35 35.70 3.11 0.65
C GLU A 35 34.56 3.30 -0.37
N LEU A 36 33.57 2.40 -0.36
CA LEU A 36 32.36 2.51 -1.18
C LEU A 36 31.20 3.14 -0.41
N TRP A 37 31.35 3.52 0.85
CA TRP A 37 30.29 4.24 1.55
C TRP A 37 30.09 5.62 0.95
N HIS A 38 28.89 6.16 1.09
CA HIS A 38 28.64 7.56 0.74
C HIS A 38 29.04 8.43 1.93
N ASP A 39 29.62 9.61 1.73
CA ASP A 39 30.07 10.50 2.81
C ASP A 39 28.97 10.78 3.83
N SER A 40 27.73 10.95 3.33
CA SER A 40 26.59 11.09 4.23
C SER A 40 26.48 9.85 5.12
N PHE A 41 26.50 8.63 4.58
CA PHE A 41 26.42 7.39 5.37
C PHE A 41 27.52 7.30 6.43
N TYR A 42 28.75 7.65 6.06
CA TYR A 42 29.90 7.70 6.98
C TYR A 42 29.66 8.64 8.17
N TYR A 43 29.12 9.84 7.90
CA TYR A 43 28.77 10.83 8.93
C TYR A 43 27.73 10.30 9.94
N TYR A 44 26.81 9.41 9.52
CA TYR A 44 25.77 8.87 10.42
C TYR A 44 26.25 7.69 11.26
N VAL A 45 27.02 6.77 10.67
CA VAL A 45 27.45 5.56 11.40
C VAL A 45 28.44 5.90 12.51
N LYS A 46 29.32 6.90 12.32
CA LYS A 46 30.38 7.22 13.30
C LYS A 46 30.00 8.21 14.41
N LYS A 47 28.96 9.05 14.26
CA LYS A 47 28.63 10.11 15.26
C LYS A 47 27.56 9.76 16.29
N ASP A 48 26.70 8.77 16.04
CA ASP A 48 25.64 8.42 16.98
C ASP A 48 25.21 6.95 16.83
N PRO A 49 25.80 6.03 17.63
CA PRO A 49 25.46 4.61 17.60
C PRO A 49 24.00 4.32 17.97
N ASN A 50 23.31 5.27 18.62
CA ASN A 50 21.95 5.12 19.13
C ASN A 50 20.90 5.83 18.24
N ARG A 51 21.31 6.45 17.12
CA ARG A 51 20.38 7.21 16.28
C ARG A 51 19.46 6.34 15.45
N VAL A 52 18.15 6.59 15.56
CA VAL A 52 17.12 5.99 14.70
C VAL A 52 16.82 6.94 13.54
N GLY A 53 17.39 6.68 12.35
CA GLY A 53 17.11 7.45 11.12
C GLY A 53 18.26 8.35 10.64
N GLY A 54 18.51 8.32 9.32
CA GLY A 54 19.62 8.98 8.59
C GLY A 54 19.53 8.71 7.07
N PRO A 55 20.10 9.58 6.21
CA PRO A 55 19.67 10.01 4.88
C PRO A 55 20.01 9.06 3.74
N ASN A 56 19.46 9.45 2.59
CA ASN A 56 19.46 8.84 1.27
C ASN A 56 20.83 8.32 0.80
N LEU A 57 21.07 7.03 1.03
CA LEU A 57 21.45 6.01 0.05
C LEU A 57 21.38 4.65 0.78
N ARG A 58 20.16 4.20 1.09
CA ARG A 58 19.95 2.88 1.73
C ARG A 58 19.82 1.82 0.65
N LEU A 59 20.91 1.54 -0.08
CA LEU A 59 20.94 0.47 -1.07
C LEU A 59 20.75 -0.89 -0.39
N ILE A 60 19.92 -1.75 -0.99
CA ILE A 60 19.63 -3.10 -0.54
C ILE A 60 19.49 -3.97 -1.79
N ARG A 61 20.38 -4.94 -1.98
CA ARG A 61 20.16 -6.00 -2.95
C ARG A 61 19.15 -6.97 -2.37
N LEU A 62 18.03 -7.12 -3.05
CA LEU A 62 16.97 -8.00 -2.60
C LEU A 62 17.49 -9.43 -2.52
N ASP A 63 17.06 -10.14 -1.48
CA ASP A 63 17.22 -11.58 -1.38
C ASP A 63 16.07 -12.23 -2.16
N PRO A 64 16.34 -13.09 -3.17
CA PRO A 64 15.30 -13.72 -3.95
C PRO A 64 14.44 -14.71 -3.14
N ASP A 65 14.97 -15.28 -2.05
CA ASP A 65 14.33 -16.35 -1.29
C ASP A 65 13.60 -15.84 -0.03
N GLU A 66 13.61 -14.52 0.17
CA GLU A 66 12.88 -13.84 1.24
C GLU A 66 11.78 -12.92 0.68
N PRO A 67 10.74 -12.61 1.47
CA PRO A 67 9.88 -11.47 1.18
C PRO A 67 10.66 -10.16 1.27
N SER A 68 10.39 -9.22 0.36
CA SER A 68 11.05 -7.91 0.35
C SER A 68 10.75 -7.08 1.61
N LEU A 69 11.59 -6.09 1.92
CA LEU A 69 11.22 -5.05 2.87
C LEU A 69 10.09 -4.17 2.31
N THR A 70 9.48 -3.34 3.16
CA THR A 70 8.41 -2.43 2.74
C THR A 70 8.81 -1.57 1.53
N VAL A 71 8.06 -1.69 0.45
CA VAL A 71 8.08 -0.83 -0.72
C VAL A 71 7.50 0.53 -0.30
N THR A 72 8.26 1.60 -0.53
CA THR A 72 7.90 2.98 -0.13
C THR A 72 7.99 3.92 -1.34
N GLY A 73 7.48 5.14 -1.22
CA GLY A 73 7.53 6.16 -2.29
C GLY A 73 8.93 6.59 -2.75
N HIS A 74 10.00 5.99 -2.22
CA HIS A 74 11.40 6.25 -2.57
C HIS A 74 12.19 4.96 -2.92
N VAL A 75 11.48 3.87 -3.22
CA VAL A 75 12.07 2.52 -3.37
C VAL A 75 13.06 2.39 -4.54
N PHE A 76 12.88 3.14 -5.65
CA PHE A 76 13.72 2.99 -6.87
C PHE A 76 15.13 3.58 -6.74
N ASN A 77 15.48 4.14 -5.58
CA ASN A 77 16.85 4.54 -5.24
C ASN A 77 17.46 3.64 -4.15
N LYS A 78 16.79 2.53 -3.84
CA LYS A 78 17.04 1.71 -2.66
C LYS A 78 17.11 0.22 -3.00
N PHE A 79 16.12 -0.33 -3.70
CA PHE A 79 16.11 -1.76 -4.02
C PHE A 79 16.87 -2.08 -5.30
N VAL A 80 17.90 -2.89 -5.16
CA VAL A 80 18.72 -3.46 -6.23
C VAL A 80 18.17 -4.84 -6.56
N HIS A 81 18.08 -5.15 -7.86
CA HIS A 81 17.58 -6.43 -8.36
C HIS A 81 18.42 -7.60 -7.79
N PRO A 82 17.84 -8.75 -7.43
CA PRO A 82 18.57 -9.86 -6.80
C PRO A 82 19.73 -10.36 -7.68
N TYR A 83 19.53 -10.44 -9.00
CA TYR A 83 20.50 -11.04 -9.93
C TYR A 83 21.18 -10.06 -10.87
N GLU A 84 20.61 -8.87 -11.05
CA GLU A 84 21.07 -7.93 -12.07
C GLU A 84 21.68 -6.70 -11.40
N ASN A 85 22.68 -6.11 -12.03
CA ASN A 85 23.36 -4.93 -11.50
C ASN A 85 22.61 -3.65 -11.85
N ARG A 86 21.36 -3.56 -11.39
CA ARG A 86 20.48 -2.40 -11.57
C ARG A 86 19.49 -2.26 -10.42
N PHE A 87 18.88 -1.08 -10.31
CA PHE A 87 17.69 -0.92 -9.49
C PHE A 87 16.52 -1.75 -10.04
N ILE A 88 15.59 -2.11 -9.16
CA ILE A 88 14.33 -2.69 -9.60
C ILE A 88 13.51 -1.64 -10.38
N THR A 89 12.77 -2.11 -11.36
CA THR A 89 11.83 -1.31 -12.15
C THR A 89 10.56 -0.99 -11.35
N PRO A 90 9.76 -0.01 -11.78
CA PRO A 90 8.44 0.22 -11.20
C PRO A 90 7.51 -0.99 -11.25
N ARG A 91 7.52 -1.75 -12.35
CA ARG A 91 6.76 -3.00 -12.49
C ARG A 91 7.15 -4.04 -11.45
N GLU A 92 8.44 -4.23 -11.21
CA GLU A 92 8.94 -5.18 -10.21
C GLU A 92 8.46 -4.79 -8.80
N ALA A 93 8.54 -3.51 -8.42
CA ALA A 93 7.97 -3.06 -7.14
C ALA A 93 6.45 -3.16 -7.08
N ALA A 94 5.75 -2.94 -8.20
CA ALA A 94 4.31 -3.11 -8.28
C ALA A 94 3.92 -4.58 -8.04
N ARG A 95 4.68 -5.54 -8.59
CA ARG A 95 4.48 -6.96 -8.29
C ARG A 95 4.77 -7.31 -6.83
N LEU A 96 5.73 -6.64 -6.17
CA LEU A 96 5.94 -6.79 -4.72
C LEU A 96 4.73 -6.33 -3.87
N GLN A 97 3.87 -5.46 -4.41
CA GLN A 97 2.60 -5.04 -3.83
C GLN A 97 1.41 -5.89 -4.32
N GLY A 98 1.63 -6.83 -5.24
CA GLY A 98 0.59 -7.68 -5.83
C GLY A 98 -0.17 -7.05 -7.00
N PHE A 99 0.30 -5.94 -7.57
CA PHE A 99 -0.37 -5.31 -8.72
C PHE A 99 -0.32 -6.19 -9.97
N PRO A 100 -1.43 -6.22 -10.74
CA PRO A 100 -1.46 -6.98 -11.98
C PRO A 100 -0.65 -6.29 -13.09
N ASP A 101 -0.10 -7.08 -14.01
CA ASP A 101 0.82 -6.59 -15.04
C ASP A 101 0.15 -5.66 -16.07
N GLN A 102 -1.15 -5.82 -16.30
CA GLN A 102 -1.93 -4.97 -17.21
C GLN A 102 -2.15 -3.55 -16.68
N LEU A 103 -1.99 -3.30 -15.37
CA LEU A 103 -2.16 -1.97 -14.79
C LEU A 103 -1.03 -1.05 -15.27
N LYS A 104 -1.34 -0.01 -16.04
CA LYS A 104 -0.38 1.03 -16.42
C LYS A 104 -0.42 2.17 -15.42
N PHE A 105 0.68 2.42 -14.71
CA PHE A 105 0.81 3.62 -13.88
C PHE A 105 1.09 4.85 -14.75
N CYS A 106 0.30 5.89 -14.58
CA CYS A 106 0.42 7.17 -15.27
C CYS A 106 1.30 8.17 -14.50
N GLY A 107 1.91 9.11 -15.22
CA GLY A 107 2.68 10.22 -14.65
C GLY A 107 4.20 10.04 -14.72
N SER A 108 4.93 10.94 -14.05
CA SER A 108 6.39 10.88 -13.95
C SER A 108 6.86 9.68 -13.12
N LEU A 109 8.14 9.29 -13.25
CA LEU A 109 8.73 8.22 -12.42
C LEU A 109 8.51 8.46 -10.91
N THR A 110 8.63 9.71 -10.46
CA THR A 110 8.38 10.10 -9.06
C THR A 110 6.92 9.93 -8.66
N SER A 111 5.98 10.20 -9.57
CA SER A 111 4.56 9.96 -9.36
C SER A 111 4.27 8.46 -9.24
N VAL A 112 4.79 7.66 -10.18
CA VAL A 112 4.66 6.19 -10.16
C VAL A 112 5.27 5.58 -8.89
N GLN A 113 6.41 6.09 -8.42
CA GLN A 113 7.02 5.68 -7.15
C GLN A 113 6.05 5.82 -5.97
N ARG A 114 5.45 7.01 -5.83
CA ARG A 114 4.49 7.30 -4.76
C ARG A 114 3.24 6.44 -4.91
N GLN A 115 2.74 6.26 -6.13
CA GLN A 115 1.62 5.38 -6.43
C GLN A 115 1.83 3.96 -5.92
N VAL A 116 2.96 3.34 -6.23
CA VAL A 116 3.28 1.98 -5.78
C VAL A 116 3.59 1.93 -4.28
N GLY A 117 4.36 2.90 -3.77
CA GLY A 117 4.82 2.92 -2.37
C GLY A 117 3.74 3.21 -1.34
N ASP A 118 2.73 4.00 -1.69
CA ASP A 118 1.63 4.38 -0.81
C ASP A 118 0.54 3.31 -0.80
N ALA A 119 0.45 2.49 -1.84
CA ALA A 119 -0.60 1.49 -1.99
C ALA A 119 -0.71 0.50 -0.81
N VAL A 120 -1.94 0.06 -0.58
CA VAL A 120 -2.26 -1.14 0.20
C VAL A 120 -1.83 -2.37 -0.62
N PRO A 121 -1.09 -3.32 -0.04
CA PRO A 121 -0.78 -4.59 -0.71
C PRO A 121 -2.07 -5.32 -1.09
N ILE A 122 -2.20 -5.71 -2.35
CA ILE A 122 -3.47 -6.23 -2.89
C ILE A 122 -3.92 -7.49 -2.17
N ARG A 123 -3.00 -8.42 -1.86
CA ARG A 123 -3.36 -9.67 -1.17
C ARG A 123 -3.80 -9.46 0.28
N LEU A 124 -3.23 -8.48 0.96
CA LEU A 124 -3.69 -8.07 2.30
C LEU A 124 -5.11 -7.49 2.22
N GLY A 125 -5.35 -6.57 1.28
CA GLY A 125 -6.68 -6.01 1.07
C GLY A 125 -7.72 -7.10 0.72
N ALA A 126 -7.35 -8.02 -0.18
CA ALA A 126 -8.24 -9.08 -0.65
C ALA A 126 -8.67 -9.98 0.51
N ALA A 127 -7.74 -10.38 1.39
CA ALA A 127 -8.07 -11.18 2.57
C ALA A 127 -9.07 -10.47 3.51
N VAL A 128 -8.93 -9.14 3.68
CA VAL A 128 -9.87 -8.35 4.49
C VAL A 128 -11.27 -8.33 3.84
N PHE A 129 -11.34 -8.08 2.52
CA PHE A 129 -12.62 -8.08 1.80
C PHE A 129 -13.27 -9.46 1.73
N GLU A 130 -12.51 -10.52 1.53
CA GLU A 130 -13.00 -11.91 1.53
C GLU A 130 -13.61 -12.29 2.88
N THR A 131 -12.92 -11.95 3.97
CA THR A 131 -13.43 -12.18 5.33
C THR A 131 -14.70 -11.37 5.61
N LEU A 132 -14.77 -10.13 5.10
CA LEU A 132 -15.98 -9.34 5.20
C LEU A 132 -17.11 -9.93 4.35
N LEU A 133 -16.82 -10.39 3.13
CA LEU A 133 -17.78 -11.03 2.24
C LEU A 133 -18.39 -12.28 2.89
N GLU A 134 -17.61 -13.10 3.58
CA GLU A 134 -18.15 -14.24 4.35
C GLU A 134 -19.25 -13.77 5.31
N THR A 135 -18.95 -12.74 6.10
CA THR A 135 -19.91 -12.13 7.04
C THR A 135 -21.15 -11.62 6.30
N MET A 136 -20.96 -10.86 5.22
CA MET A 136 -22.07 -10.30 4.43
C MET A 136 -22.94 -11.39 3.81
N THR A 137 -22.37 -12.51 3.37
CA THR A 137 -23.14 -13.63 2.81
C THR A 137 -23.85 -14.47 3.87
N THR A 138 -23.41 -14.43 5.13
CA THR A 138 -24.20 -14.97 6.25
C THR A 138 -25.44 -14.13 6.49
N ILE A 139 -25.33 -12.80 6.40
CA ILE A 139 -26.44 -11.86 6.63
C ILE A 139 -27.41 -11.86 5.44
N TRP A 140 -26.88 -11.83 4.22
CA TRP A 140 -27.65 -11.76 2.98
C TRP A 140 -27.26 -12.91 2.03
N PRO A 141 -27.72 -14.14 2.29
CA PRO A 141 -27.31 -15.33 1.54
C PRO A 141 -27.68 -15.30 0.05
N ASP A 142 -28.75 -14.61 -0.30
CA ASP A 142 -29.22 -14.47 -1.69
C ASP A 142 -28.50 -13.37 -2.46
N LYS A 143 -27.74 -12.49 -1.79
CA LYS A 143 -27.08 -11.35 -2.43
C LYS A 143 -25.73 -11.75 -2.99
N ARG A 144 -25.59 -11.62 -4.32
CA ARG A 144 -24.39 -12.01 -5.09
C ARG A 144 -23.40 -10.87 -5.34
N SER A 145 -23.79 -9.63 -5.07
CA SER A 145 -22.98 -8.44 -5.34
C SER A 145 -23.27 -7.34 -4.33
N PHE A 146 -22.22 -6.71 -3.81
CA PHE A 146 -22.30 -5.64 -2.82
C PHE A 146 -21.66 -4.37 -3.35
N ASN A 147 -22.44 -3.30 -3.53
CA ASN A 147 -21.93 -2.03 -4.04
C ASN A 147 -21.04 -1.38 -2.98
N ALA A 148 -19.85 -0.96 -3.39
CA ALA A 148 -18.87 -0.35 -2.52
C ALA A 148 -18.34 0.98 -3.07
N LEU A 149 -18.22 1.97 -2.20
CA LEU A 149 -17.61 3.27 -2.48
C LEU A 149 -16.20 3.30 -1.92
N SER A 150 -15.24 3.66 -2.76
CA SER A 150 -13.83 3.83 -2.38
C SER A 150 -13.50 5.30 -2.14
N LEU A 151 -12.85 5.61 -1.03
CA LEU A 151 -12.38 6.94 -0.67
C LEU A 151 -10.86 6.93 -0.54
N PHE A 152 -10.19 7.98 -1.02
CA PHE A 152 -8.72 8.09 -1.00
C PHE A 152 -8.04 6.92 -1.74
N SER A 153 -8.51 6.64 -2.95
CA SER A 153 -8.24 5.38 -3.66
C SER A 153 -6.77 5.20 -4.08
N GLY A 154 -5.99 6.27 -4.11
CA GLY A 154 -4.60 6.22 -4.49
C GLY A 154 -4.46 5.67 -5.92
N ALA A 155 -3.48 4.79 -6.13
CA ALA A 155 -3.30 4.11 -7.42
C ALA A 155 -4.21 2.87 -7.61
N GLY A 156 -5.18 2.65 -6.71
CA GLY A 156 -6.11 1.52 -6.81
C GLY A 156 -5.68 0.24 -6.12
N GLY A 157 -4.65 0.26 -5.26
CA GLY A 157 -4.20 -0.97 -4.58
C GLY A 157 -5.31 -1.61 -3.74
N PHE A 158 -6.10 -0.79 -3.03
CA PHE A 158 -7.22 -1.29 -2.23
C PHE A 158 -8.45 -1.58 -3.10
N ASP A 159 -8.68 -0.78 -4.14
CA ASP A 159 -9.78 -0.96 -5.11
C ASP A 159 -9.65 -2.24 -5.92
N ILE A 160 -8.44 -2.55 -6.40
CA ILE A 160 -8.14 -3.80 -7.11
C ILE A 160 -8.29 -4.98 -6.16
N ALA A 161 -7.89 -4.82 -4.89
CA ALA A 161 -8.12 -5.85 -3.89
C ALA A 161 -9.62 -6.12 -3.66
N ALA A 162 -10.45 -5.07 -3.67
CA ALA A 162 -11.91 -5.20 -3.59
C ALA A 162 -12.49 -5.89 -4.84
N GLU A 163 -12.05 -5.53 -6.05
CA GLU A 163 -12.49 -6.16 -7.31
C GLU A 163 -12.08 -7.65 -7.38
N GLN A 164 -10.87 -7.98 -6.91
CA GLN A 164 -10.35 -9.35 -6.93
C GLN A 164 -10.91 -10.22 -5.81
N ALA A 165 -11.35 -9.61 -4.70
CA ALA A 165 -11.98 -10.33 -3.61
C ALA A 165 -13.33 -10.91 -4.05
N GLY A 166 -13.47 -12.22 -3.87
CA GLY A 166 -14.69 -12.92 -4.22
C GLY A 166 -14.70 -14.33 -3.67
N LEU A 167 -15.89 -14.79 -3.28
CA LEU A 167 -16.09 -16.16 -2.79
C LEU A 167 -16.42 -17.08 -3.96
N GLU A 168 -15.47 -17.35 -4.86
CA GLU A 168 -15.60 -18.28 -6.02
C GLU A 168 -17.01 -18.30 -6.67
N GLY A 169 -17.48 -17.13 -7.11
CA GLY A 169 -18.79 -16.99 -7.77
C GLY A 169 -20.01 -16.89 -6.85
N LYS A 170 -19.85 -17.05 -5.53
CA LYS A 170 -20.94 -16.89 -4.54
C LYS A 170 -21.29 -15.43 -4.28
N ALA A 171 -20.29 -14.57 -4.12
CA ALA A 171 -20.48 -13.14 -3.90
C ALA A 171 -19.20 -12.37 -4.25
N ARG A 172 -19.36 -11.08 -4.55
CA ARG A 172 -18.25 -10.15 -4.82
C ARG A 172 -18.51 -8.77 -4.25
N ILE A 173 -17.43 -8.05 -3.98
CA ILE A 173 -17.48 -6.60 -3.80
C ILE A 173 -17.49 -5.97 -5.19
N LYS A 174 -18.37 -4.98 -5.40
CA LYS A 174 -18.47 -4.23 -6.64
C LYS A 174 -18.17 -2.76 -6.34
N PRO A 175 -16.90 -2.33 -6.46
CA PRO A 175 -16.58 -0.91 -6.50
C PRO A 175 -17.38 -0.26 -7.63
N PHE A 176 -18.16 0.77 -7.33
CA PHE A 176 -18.91 1.52 -8.35
C PHE A 176 -18.35 2.92 -8.59
N ALA A 177 -17.72 3.49 -7.56
CA ALA A 177 -17.08 4.78 -7.61
C ALA A 177 -15.88 4.84 -6.68
N CYS A 178 -14.95 5.73 -7.03
CA CYS A 178 -13.76 5.98 -6.25
C CYS A 178 -13.42 7.48 -6.23
N VAL A 179 -12.91 7.97 -5.10
CA VAL A 179 -12.53 9.39 -4.89
C VAL A 179 -11.03 9.48 -4.73
N GLU A 180 -10.39 10.28 -5.57
CA GLU A 180 -8.94 10.52 -5.57
C GLU A 180 -8.65 11.94 -6.07
N ILE A 181 -7.74 12.65 -5.41
CA ILE A 181 -7.46 14.06 -5.73
C ILE A 181 -6.36 14.21 -6.79
N GLU A 182 -5.40 13.30 -6.84
CA GLU A 182 -4.21 13.39 -7.68
C GLU A 182 -4.49 12.91 -9.11
N LYS A 183 -4.30 13.80 -10.08
CA LYS A 183 -4.56 13.56 -11.52
C LYS A 183 -3.92 12.29 -12.06
N ASP A 184 -2.64 12.04 -11.75
CA ASP A 184 -1.91 10.86 -12.24
C ASP A 184 -2.51 9.56 -11.71
N ARG A 185 -2.94 9.56 -10.44
CA ARG A 185 -3.60 8.43 -9.79
C ARG A 185 -4.97 8.16 -10.41
N CYS A 186 -5.75 9.21 -10.64
CA CYS A 186 -7.02 9.10 -11.37
C CYS A 186 -6.85 8.53 -12.78
N ASN A 187 -5.80 8.93 -13.49
CA ASN A 187 -5.52 8.39 -14.82
C ASN A 187 -5.13 6.91 -14.78
N THR A 188 -4.33 6.49 -13.80
CA THR A 188 -4.03 5.06 -13.54
C THR A 188 -5.32 4.27 -13.27
N LEU A 189 -6.20 4.79 -12.40
CA LEU A 189 -7.49 4.17 -12.08
C LEU A 189 -8.40 4.04 -13.31
N ARG A 190 -8.58 5.12 -14.08
CA ARG A 190 -9.38 5.11 -15.32
C ARG A 190 -8.82 4.11 -16.34
N GLY A 191 -7.50 4.03 -16.48
CA GLY A 191 -6.85 3.11 -17.40
C GLY A 191 -7.07 1.63 -17.07
N TYR A 192 -7.28 1.30 -15.78
CA TYR A 192 -7.50 -0.08 -15.33
C TYR A 192 -8.98 -0.45 -15.24
N PHE A 193 -9.79 0.40 -14.59
CA PHE A 193 -11.20 0.10 -14.36
C PHE A 193 -12.10 0.45 -15.56
N GLY A 194 -11.66 1.36 -16.44
CA GLY A 194 -12.50 1.88 -17.52
C GLY A 194 -13.81 2.45 -16.97
N ASP A 195 -14.92 2.14 -17.63
CA ASP A 195 -16.26 2.61 -17.24
C ASP A 195 -16.88 1.80 -16.08
N LYS A 196 -16.20 0.76 -15.59
CA LYS A 196 -16.72 -0.08 -14.49
C LYS A 196 -16.79 0.68 -13.16
N VAL A 197 -15.88 1.63 -12.95
CA VAL A 197 -15.75 2.42 -11.73
C VAL A 197 -15.66 3.90 -12.09
N LYS A 198 -16.60 4.71 -11.58
CA LYS A 198 -16.59 6.17 -11.78
C LYS A 198 -15.50 6.80 -10.93
N VAL A 199 -14.52 7.43 -11.56
CA VAL A 199 -13.40 8.11 -10.88
C VAL A 199 -13.71 9.58 -10.65
N PHE A 200 -14.02 9.95 -9.41
CA PHE A 200 -14.18 11.34 -8.98
C PHE A 200 -12.82 11.95 -8.67
N GLN A 201 -12.30 12.73 -9.62
CA GLN A 201 -11.07 13.50 -9.44
C GLN A 201 -11.36 14.81 -8.71
N LYS A 202 -11.50 14.76 -7.39
CA LYS A 202 -11.91 15.89 -6.55
C LYS A 202 -11.32 15.75 -5.14
N ASP A 203 -11.24 16.87 -4.43
CA ASP A 203 -11.09 16.83 -2.97
C ASP A 203 -12.37 16.27 -2.36
N ILE A 204 -12.23 15.38 -1.38
CA ILE A 204 -13.39 14.76 -0.72
C ILE A 204 -14.25 15.78 0.02
N ARG A 205 -13.64 16.89 0.48
CA ARG A 205 -14.33 17.96 1.21
C ARG A 205 -15.30 18.76 0.35
N ASP A 206 -15.13 18.69 -0.97
CA ASP A 206 -15.99 19.35 -1.95
C ASP A 206 -17.10 18.42 -2.48
N LEU A 207 -17.29 17.25 -1.85
CA LEU A 207 -18.21 16.20 -2.29
C LEU A 207 -19.26 15.92 -1.20
N PRO A 208 -20.50 16.39 -1.37
CA PRO A 208 -21.60 15.98 -0.50
C PRO A 208 -21.84 14.46 -0.65
N PRO A 209 -21.79 13.65 0.43
CA PRO A 209 -21.82 12.19 0.32
C PRO A 209 -23.08 11.64 -0.38
N ILE A 210 -24.24 12.25 -0.11
CA ILE A 210 -25.53 11.82 -0.68
C ILE A 210 -25.64 12.17 -2.16
N GLU A 211 -25.19 13.36 -2.57
CA GLU A 211 -25.18 13.76 -3.97
C GLU A 211 -24.21 12.89 -4.78
N LEU A 212 -23.05 12.56 -4.21
CA LEU A 212 -22.06 11.70 -4.88
C LEU A 212 -22.63 10.33 -5.25
N ILE A 213 -23.35 9.67 -4.34
CA ILE A 213 -23.95 8.36 -4.63
C ILE A 213 -25.14 8.48 -5.58
N ALA A 214 -25.92 9.56 -5.48
CA ALA A 214 -27.03 9.85 -6.40
C ALA A 214 -26.54 10.09 -7.84
N ASP A 215 -25.41 10.78 -8.01
CA ASP A 215 -24.68 10.96 -9.27
C ASP A 215 -24.20 9.64 -9.91
N CYS A 216 -24.19 8.57 -9.13
CA CYS A 216 -23.90 7.20 -9.57
C CYS A 216 -25.17 6.36 -9.75
N GLY A 217 -26.36 6.92 -9.53
CA GLY A 217 -27.65 6.22 -9.62
C GLY A 217 -27.96 5.36 -8.40
N PHE A 218 -27.36 5.63 -7.24
CA PHE A 218 -27.55 4.87 -6.00
C PHE A 218 -28.15 5.74 -4.89
N SER A 219 -28.94 5.10 -4.04
CA SER A 219 -29.38 5.63 -2.75
C SER A 219 -28.52 5.08 -1.62
N GLN A 220 -28.68 5.61 -0.40
CA GLN A 220 -27.97 5.10 0.79
C GLN A 220 -28.18 3.60 1.01
N GLN A 221 -29.37 3.08 0.72
CA GLN A 221 -29.72 1.67 0.93
C GLN A 221 -28.99 0.72 -0.04
N ASP A 222 -28.52 1.25 -1.17
CA ASP A 222 -27.78 0.47 -2.16
C ASP A 222 -26.32 0.27 -1.77
N ILE A 223 -25.79 1.10 -0.86
CA ILE A 223 -24.38 1.11 -0.49
C ILE A 223 -24.14 0.13 0.66
N ALA A 224 -23.46 -0.97 0.33
CA ALA A 224 -23.17 -2.02 1.29
C ALA A 224 -21.88 -1.75 2.09
N LEU A 225 -20.94 -1.00 1.49
CA LEU A 225 -19.59 -0.81 2.01
C LEU A 225 -19.01 0.55 1.60
N ILE A 226 -18.38 1.23 2.55
CA ILE A 226 -17.42 2.31 2.28
C ILE A 226 -16.04 1.82 2.69
N TYR A 227 -15.02 2.02 1.85
CA TYR A 227 -13.65 1.68 2.20
C TYR A 227 -12.66 2.74 1.74
N GLY A 228 -11.48 2.79 2.38
CA GLY A 228 -10.49 3.79 2.03
C GLY A 228 -9.29 3.87 2.96
N GLY A 229 -8.26 4.58 2.50
CA GLY A 229 -7.02 4.82 3.26
C GLY A 229 -6.74 6.32 3.44
N PRO A 230 -7.48 7.03 4.32
CA PRO A 230 -7.27 8.45 4.52
C PRO A 230 -5.83 8.75 4.99
N PRO A 231 -5.16 9.76 4.38
CA PRO A 231 -3.76 10.04 4.70
C PRO A 231 -3.59 10.54 6.13
N CYS A 232 -2.53 10.09 6.81
CA CYS A 232 -2.16 10.51 8.17
C CYS A 232 -0.97 11.51 8.13
N GLN A 233 -1.10 12.60 7.39
CA GLN A 233 0.03 13.51 7.06
C GLN A 233 0.37 14.55 8.14
N SER A 234 -0.60 14.93 8.98
CA SER A 234 -0.47 16.00 9.98
C SER A 234 0.37 15.61 11.20
N PHE A 235 0.31 14.36 11.66
CA PHE A 235 0.82 14.03 12.98
C PHE A 235 2.26 13.49 13.04
N SER A 236 2.84 13.07 11.91
CA SER A 236 4.22 12.54 11.87
C SER A 236 5.32 13.63 11.81
N GLN A 237 4.98 14.86 11.39
CA GLN A 237 5.87 16.02 11.42
C GLN A 237 5.62 16.96 12.61
N ALA A 238 4.50 16.81 13.33
CA ALA A 238 4.06 17.68 14.43
C ALA A 238 4.83 17.51 15.76
N GLY A 239 6.05 16.97 15.73
CA GLY A 239 7.03 17.19 16.80
C GLY A 239 7.55 18.63 16.83
N LYS A 240 7.30 19.42 15.77
CA LYS A 240 7.64 20.83 15.69
C LYS A 240 6.45 21.64 15.16
N GLN A 241 5.67 22.16 16.11
CA GLN A 241 4.72 23.28 16.02
C GLN A 241 3.31 23.01 15.47
N ALA A 242 2.33 23.39 16.30
CA ALA A 242 0.86 23.41 16.13
C ALA A 242 0.21 22.03 16.01
N GLY A 243 -0.62 21.56 16.95
CA GLY A 243 -1.81 22.21 17.47
C GLY A 243 -3.04 21.53 16.85
N VAL A 244 -4.13 21.39 17.60
CA VAL A 244 -5.38 20.65 17.30
C VAL A 244 -6.12 21.11 16.01
N ASN A 245 -5.52 21.99 15.19
CA ASN A 245 -6.10 22.65 14.01
C ASN A 245 -5.27 22.42 12.72
N ASP A 246 -4.64 21.26 12.53
CA ASP A 246 -4.08 20.93 11.20
C ASP A 246 -5.21 20.41 10.28
N PRO A 247 -5.56 21.12 9.17
CA PRO A 247 -6.60 20.71 8.23
C PRO A 247 -6.30 19.39 7.49
N ARG A 248 -5.17 18.73 7.76
CA ARG A 248 -4.84 17.39 7.24
C ARG A 248 -5.11 16.27 8.24
N GLY A 249 -5.30 16.58 9.54
CA GLY A 249 -5.90 15.64 10.51
C GLY A 249 -7.40 15.45 10.27
N ASP A 250 -7.97 16.37 9.51
CA ASP A 250 -9.35 16.47 9.05
C ASP A 250 -9.77 15.32 8.12
N LEU A 251 -8.88 14.84 7.24
CA LEU A 251 -9.26 13.89 6.19
C LEU A 251 -9.69 12.51 6.72
N ILE A 252 -9.22 12.11 7.90
CA ILE A 252 -9.74 10.92 8.58
C ILE A 252 -11.19 11.16 9.03
N PHE A 253 -11.51 12.36 9.50
CA PHE A 253 -12.87 12.71 9.90
C PHE A 253 -13.79 12.97 8.72
N GLU A 254 -13.27 13.34 7.54
CA GLU A 254 -14.03 13.29 6.29
C GLU A 254 -14.43 11.86 5.91
N PHE A 255 -13.55 10.88 6.12
CA PHE A 255 -13.95 9.46 5.98
C PHE A 255 -15.09 9.10 6.95
N VAL A 256 -14.99 9.53 8.21
CA VAL A 256 -16.06 9.33 9.22
C VAL A 256 -17.34 10.04 8.79
N HIS A 257 -17.26 11.25 8.27
CA HIS A 257 -18.40 12.03 7.77
C HIS A 257 -19.14 11.27 6.66
N PHE A 258 -18.43 10.75 5.66
CA PHE A 258 -19.02 9.92 4.61
C PHE A 258 -19.73 8.68 5.16
N VAL A 259 -19.11 7.98 6.11
CA VAL A 259 -19.74 6.82 6.80
C VAL A 259 -20.98 7.26 7.58
N ASN A 260 -20.92 8.40 8.26
CA ASN A 260 -22.03 8.91 9.07
C ASN A 260 -23.23 9.36 8.21
N GLU A 261 -23.00 9.99 7.07
CA GLU A 261 -24.06 10.45 6.17
C GLU A 261 -24.66 9.28 5.39
N ILE A 262 -23.83 8.42 4.79
CA ILE A 262 -24.32 7.33 3.93
C ILE A 262 -24.88 6.16 4.76
N LYS A 263 -24.39 5.97 5.99
CA LYS A 263 -24.75 4.87 6.91
C LYS A 263 -24.67 3.46 6.28
N PRO A 264 -23.58 3.08 5.57
CA PRO A 264 -23.46 1.73 5.01
C PRO A 264 -23.44 0.68 6.13
N PRO A 265 -23.91 -0.56 5.91
CA PRO A 265 -23.81 -1.62 6.92
C PRO A 265 -22.37 -1.89 7.40
N PHE A 266 -21.39 -1.71 6.51
CA PHE A 266 -19.98 -1.94 6.82
C PHE A 266 -19.08 -0.80 6.34
N PHE A 267 -17.95 -0.61 7.01
CA PHE A 267 -16.83 0.15 6.47
C PHE A 267 -15.50 -0.58 6.68
N ILE A 268 -14.52 -0.31 5.82
CA ILE A 268 -13.13 -0.71 6.05
C ILE A 268 -12.21 0.50 5.90
N MET A 269 -11.47 0.83 6.96
CA MET A 269 -10.47 1.90 6.92
C MET A 269 -9.08 1.31 7.05
N GLU A 270 -8.16 1.74 6.19
CA GLU A 270 -6.73 1.41 6.28
C GLU A 270 -5.93 2.61 6.77
N ASN A 271 -4.88 2.35 7.55
CA ASN A 271 -3.86 3.35 7.85
C ASN A 271 -2.47 2.75 8.15
N VAL A 272 -1.47 3.64 8.30
CA VAL A 272 -0.12 3.25 8.70
C VAL A 272 -0.10 2.61 10.09
N SER A 273 0.74 1.59 10.28
CA SER A 273 0.82 0.85 11.55
C SER A 273 1.20 1.72 12.76
N ASN A 274 1.97 2.79 12.55
CA ASN A 274 2.37 3.71 13.61
C ASN A 274 1.23 4.57 14.17
N LEU A 275 0.05 4.59 13.52
CA LEU A 275 -1.09 5.39 13.99
C LEU A 275 -1.45 5.09 15.45
N LYS A 276 -1.33 3.83 15.88
CA LYS A 276 -1.58 3.43 17.29
C LYS A 276 -0.69 4.15 18.31
N ALA A 277 0.51 4.57 17.90
CA ALA A 277 1.48 5.24 18.75
C ALA A 277 1.44 6.77 18.63
N ILE A 278 0.74 7.32 17.61
CA ILE A 278 0.61 8.76 17.40
C ILE A 278 -0.13 9.37 18.59
N ASP A 279 0.42 10.46 19.13
CA ASP A 279 -0.12 11.21 20.27
C ASP A 279 -0.49 10.30 21.45
N LYS A 280 0.38 9.34 21.78
CA LYS A 280 0.15 8.34 22.86
C LYS A 280 -1.15 7.55 22.68
N GLY A 281 -1.61 7.38 21.44
CA GLY A 281 -2.84 6.66 21.09
C GLY A 281 -4.11 7.51 21.07
N GLN A 282 -4.04 8.83 21.30
CA GLN A 282 -5.22 9.69 21.33
C GLN A 282 -5.97 9.71 20.00
N LEU A 283 -5.27 9.80 18.87
CA LEU A 283 -5.90 9.81 17.54
C LEU A 283 -6.73 8.54 17.30
N LEU A 284 -6.19 7.37 17.69
CA LEU A 284 -6.94 6.11 17.60
C LEU A 284 -8.23 6.18 18.43
N GLN A 285 -8.15 6.69 19.66
CA GLN A 285 -9.32 6.81 20.53
C GLN A 285 -10.37 7.79 19.98
N GLN A 286 -9.94 8.89 19.36
CA GLN A 286 -10.83 9.85 18.71
C GLN A 286 -11.56 9.21 17.52
N ILE A 287 -10.86 8.46 16.69
CA ILE A 287 -11.47 7.71 15.57
C ILE A 287 -12.51 6.72 16.08
N LEU A 288 -12.16 5.91 17.09
CA LEU A 288 -13.07 4.92 17.66
C LEU A 288 -14.31 5.57 18.30
N ARG A 289 -14.13 6.70 18.99
CA ARG A 289 -15.23 7.49 19.54
C ARG A 289 -16.13 8.02 18.43
N ALA A 290 -15.58 8.66 17.41
CA ALA A 290 -16.35 9.22 16.31
C ALA A 290 -17.14 8.15 15.55
N MET A 291 -16.55 6.98 15.30
CA MET A 291 -17.26 5.85 14.66
C MET A 291 -18.36 5.27 15.56
N ARG A 292 -18.11 5.15 16.87
CA ARG A 292 -19.13 4.71 17.82
C ARG A 292 -20.30 5.70 17.88
N ASP A 293 -20.00 6.99 17.93
CA ASP A 293 -21.01 8.05 17.96
C ASP A 293 -21.79 8.10 16.62
N ALA A 294 -21.15 7.68 15.51
CA ALA A 294 -21.81 7.42 14.22
C ALA A 294 -22.61 6.10 14.17
N GLY A 295 -22.62 5.29 15.24
CA GLY A 295 -23.43 4.07 15.37
C GLY A 295 -22.75 2.78 14.91
N TYR A 296 -21.42 2.71 14.97
CA TYR A 296 -20.63 1.54 14.54
C TYR A 296 -19.84 0.87 15.66
N CYS A 297 -19.78 -0.45 15.62
CA CYS A 297 -18.81 -1.27 16.33
C CYS A 297 -17.58 -1.45 15.44
N VAL A 298 -16.37 -1.30 15.99
CA VAL A 298 -15.13 -1.31 15.21
C VAL A 298 -14.13 -2.32 15.78
N LYS A 299 -13.70 -3.26 14.95
CA LYS A 299 -12.54 -4.14 15.23
C LYS A 299 -11.33 -3.60 14.49
N HIS A 300 -10.14 -3.64 15.11
CA HIS A 300 -8.92 -3.16 14.45
C HIS A 300 -7.65 -3.92 14.82
N GLN A 301 -6.75 -4.12 13.86
CA GLN A 301 -5.48 -4.83 14.08
C GLN A 301 -4.39 -4.36 13.12
N VAL A 302 -3.14 -4.47 13.55
CA VAL A 302 -2.00 -4.30 12.65
C VAL A 302 -1.73 -5.65 11.98
N LEU A 303 -1.94 -5.69 10.67
CA LEU A 303 -1.77 -6.88 9.84
C LEU A 303 -0.46 -6.79 9.05
N MET A 304 0.21 -7.92 8.82
CA MET A 304 1.42 -8.03 8.01
C MET A 304 1.09 -8.62 6.65
N ALA A 305 1.43 -7.92 5.56
CA ALA A 305 1.06 -8.36 4.21
C ALA A 305 1.63 -9.72 3.79
N ALA A 306 2.79 -10.09 4.33
CA ALA A 306 3.41 -11.39 4.10
C ALA A 306 2.54 -12.56 4.58
N ASP A 307 1.79 -12.36 5.68
CA ASP A 307 0.87 -13.34 6.27
C ASP A 307 -0.34 -13.65 5.37
N TYR A 308 -0.53 -12.86 4.31
CA TYR A 308 -1.60 -13.01 3.32
C TYR A 308 -1.05 -13.25 1.90
N GLY A 309 0.23 -13.64 1.78
CA GLY A 309 0.82 -14.01 0.50
C GLY A 309 1.31 -12.84 -0.35
N SER A 310 1.46 -11.63 0.22
CA SER A 310 2.23 -10.57 -0.44
C SER A 310 3.73 -10.85 -0.29
N PRO A 311 4.57 -10.73 -1.33
CA PRO A 311 6.02 -10.98 -1.24
C PRO A 311 6.78 -9.80 -0.62
N GLN A 312 6.25 -9.27 0.49
CA GLN A 312 6.70 -8.05 1.13
C GLN A 312 6.30 -8.00 2.60
N LYS A 313 7.25 -7.66 3.47
CA LYS A 313 7.05 -7.36 4.88
C LYS A 313 6.53 -5.92 5.02
N ARG A 314 5.21 -5.73 5.01
CA ARG A 314 4.52 -4.43 5.14
C ARG A 314 3.38 -4.50 6.15
N ARG A 315 3.49 -3.71 7.22
CA ARG A 315 2.47 -3.62 8.29
C ARG A 315 1.47 -2.52 8.02
N ARG A 316 0.18 -2.81 8.19
CA ARG A 316 -0.95 -1.90 7.95
C ARG A 316 -1.96 -2.04 9.08
N LEU A 317 -2.44 -0.92 9.62
CA LEU A 317 -3.53 -0.90 10.59
C LEU A 317 -4.85 -0.94 9.82
N ILE A 318 -5.65 -1.97 10.05
CA ILE A 318 -6.95 -2.15 9.41
C ILE A 318 -8.04 -2.02 10.47
N PHE A 319 -9.09 -1.28 10.13
CA PHE A 319 -10.33 -1.16 10.87
C PHE A 319 -11.45 -1.80 10.06
N VAL A 320 -12.22 -2.69 10.66
CA VAL A 320 -13.47 -3.22 10.11
C VAL A 320 -14.58 -2.72 11.01
N GLY A 321 -15.43 -1.87 10.47
CA GLY A 321 -16.60 -1.33 11.15
C GLY A 321 -17.87 -2.01 10.68
N THR A 322 -18.76 -2.29 11.62
CA THR A 322 -20.09 -2.83 11.38
C THR A 322 -21.11 -1.97 12.11
N ARG A 323 -22.20 -1.61 11.43
CA ARG A 323 -23.27 -0.82 12.04
C ARG A 323 -23.91 -1.62 13.18
N HIS A 324 -24.21 -0.97 14.30
CA HIS A 324 -24.60 -1.64 15.55
C HIS A 324 -25.84 -2.54 15.45
N ASP A 325 -26.72 -2.28 14.48
CA ASP A 325 -27.95 -3.03 14.21
C ASP A 325 -27.74 -4.27 13.32
N ILE A 326 -26.51 -4.54 12.88
CA ILE A 326 -26.17 -5.63 11.96
C ILE A 326 -25.44 -6.75 12.71
N GLU A 327 -25.96 -7.97 12.63
CA GLU A 327 -25.31 -9.18 13.17
C GLU A 327 -25.27 -10.31 12.12
N PRO A 328 -24.18 -11.12 12.06
CA PRO A 328 -22.99 -11.03 12.90
C PRO A 328 -22.08 -9.82 12.60
N GLN A 329 -21.41 -9.31 13.62
CA GLN A 329 -20.35 -8.29 13.47
C GLN A 329 -19.20 -8.78 12.58
N GLY A 330 -18.69 -7.90 11.70
CA GLY A 330 -17.54 -8.18 10.85
C GLY A 330 -16.28 -8.55 11.64
N ARG A 331 -15.34 -9.25 11.02
CA ARG A 331 -14.09 -9.71 11.64
C ARG A 331 -12.87 -9.40 10.77
N LEU A 332 -11.69 -9.47 11.36
CA LEU A 332 -10.41 -9.36 10.65
C LEU A 332 -9.96 -10.74 10.16
N PRO A 333 -9.18 -10.81 9.06
CA PRO A 333 -8.74 -12.07 8.49
C PRO A 333 -7.65 -12.74 9.34
N GLU A 334 -7.74 -14.05 9.49
CA GLU A 334 -6.65 -14.85 10.03
C GLU A 334 -5.51 -15.00 9.00
N PRO A 335 -4.24 -15.12 9.44
CA PRO A 335 -3.11 -15.41 8.55
C PRO A 335 -3.36 -16.64 7.68
N THR A 336 -2.97 -16.56 6.41
CA THR A 336 -3.01 -17.68 5.45
C THR A 336 -1.62 -18.19 5.08
N HIS A 337 -0.60 -17.40 5.39
CA HIS A 337 0.80 -17.68 5.11
C HIS A 337 1.65 -17.50 6.38
N GLY A 338 2.74 -18.26 6.46
CA GLY A 338 3.67 -18.24 7.58
C GLY A 338 5.00 -18.92 7.26
N GLU A 339 5.86 -19.06 8.27
CA GLU A 339 7.09 -19.84 8.15
C GLU A 339 6.78 -21.34 8.09
N ILE A 340 7.65 -22.13 7.44
CA ILE A 340 7.43 -23.53 6.99
C ILE A 340 7.23 -24.55 8.15
N GLN A 341 7.03 -24.12 9.38
CA GLN A 341 6.87 -24.98 10.56
C GLN A 341 5.77 -24.49 11.52
N SER A 342 4.77 -23.74 11.05
CA SER A 342 3.64 -23.38 11.91
C SER A 342 2.77 -24.60 12.24
N LEU A 343 2.27 -24.67 13.48
CA LEU A 343 1.26 -25.64 13.93
C LEU A 343 -0.07 -25.55 13.18
N PHE A 344 -0.27 -24.46 12.43
CA PHE A 344 -1.41 -24.19 11.60
C PHE A 344 -1.01 -24.48 10.14
N ASP A 345 -1.88 -25.10 9.35
CA ASP A 345 -1.66 -25.45 7.93
C ASP A 345 -1.53 -24.21 7.01
N LEU A 346 -0.57 -23.33 7.31
CA LEU A 346 -0.31 -22.10 6.60
C LEU A 346 0.55 -22.38 5.37
N LYS A 347 0.31 -21.61 4.32
CA LYS A 347 1.13 -21.64 3.11
C LYS A 347 2.49 -20.98 3.37
N PRO A 348 3.58 -21.41 2.73
CA PRO A 348 4.87 -20.72 2.84
C PRO A 348 4.75 -19.27 2.35
N VAL A 349 5.40 -18.33 3.05
CA VAL A 349 5.49 -16.93 2.61
C VAL A 349 5.99 -16.79 1.18
N LYS A 350 5.46 -15.80 0.45
CA LYS A 350 5.89 -15.49 -0.92
C LYS A 350 7.18 -14.69 -0.94
N THR A 351 8.04 -14.97 -1.91
CA THR A 351 9.38 -14.40 -1.98
C THR A 351 9.52 -13.38 -3.11
N VAL A 352 10.64 -12.65 -3.15
CA VAL A 352 10.98 -11.78 -4.29
C VAL A 352 11.06 -12.58 -5.59
N ARG A 353 11.58 -13.81 -5.55
CA ARG A 353 11.63 -14.73 -6.70
C ARG A 353 10.23 -15.05 -7.22
N ASP A 354 9.28 -15.32 -6.33
CA ASP A 354 7.88 -15.55 -6.72
C ASP A 354 7.29 -14.32 -7.43
N ALA A 355 7.57 -13.12 -6.92
CA ALA A 355 7.08 -11.87 -7.49
C ALA A 355 7.64 -11.61 -8.90
N PHE A 356 8.92 -11.89 -9.12
CA PHE A 356 9.60 -11.57 -10.38
C PHE A 356 9.49 -12.68 -11.44
N LYS A 357 8.96 -13.86 -11.05
CA LYS A 357 8.79 -15.00 -11.95
C LYS A 357 8.08 -14.61 -13.25
N GLY A 358 8.66 -15.01 -14.38
CA GLY A 358 8.09 -14.79 -15.71
C GLY A 358 8.13 -13.34 -16.21
N LEU A 359 8.73 -12.40 -15.48
CA LEU A 359 9.04 -11.08 -16.02
C LEU A 359 10.35 -11.16 -16.82
N PRO A 360 10.38 -10.75 -18.10
CA PRO A 360 11.63 -10.68 -18.85
C PRO A 360 12.54 -9.61 -18.26
N SER A 361 13.86 -9.73 -18.44
CA SER A 361 14.75 -8.62 -18.11
C SER A 361 14.44 -7.40 -18.99
N PRO A 362 14.44 -6.18 -18.44
CA PRO A 362 14.23 -4.97 -19.23
C PRO A 362 15.47 -4.72 -20.10
N ASP A 363 15.29 -4.00 -21.21
CA ASP A 363 16.41 -3.50 -22.00
C ASP A 363 17.17 -2.43 -21.18
N TYR A 364 18.29 -2.84 -20.59
CA TYR A 364 19.11 -1.99 -19.73
C TYR A 364 20.58 -2.40 -19.77
N GLU A 365 21.41 -1.46 -20.20
CA GLU A 365 22.86 -1.56 -20.06
C GLU A 365 23.32 -0.76 -18.84
N PRO A 366 23.96 -1.41 -17.85
CA PRO A 366 24.56 -0.72 -16.71
C PRO A 366 25.62 0.28 -17.16
N VAL A 367 25.75 1.39 -16.41
CA VAL A 367 26.82 2.37 -16.65
C VAL A 367 28.18 1.69 -16.45
N GLN A 368 29.09 1.88 -17.42
CA GLN A 368 30.45 1.37 -17.31
C GLN A 368 31.17 2.03 -16.13
N VAL A 369 31.73 1.21 -15.25
CA VAL A 369 32.43 1.69 -14.05
C VAL A 369 33.93 1.60 -14.30
N PRO A 370 34.66 2.73 -14.41
CA PRO A 370 36.10 2.70 -14.56
C PRO A 370 36.75 2.12 -13.29
N PRO A 371 37.90 1.43 -13.43
CA PRO A 371 38.67 0.94 -12.29
C PRO A 371 39.00 2.09 -11.33
N MET A 372 39.01 1.81 -10.03
CA MET A 372 39.41 2.83 -9.05
C MET A 372 40.84 3.24 -9.34
N THR A 373 41.06 4.53 -9.59
CA THR A 373 42.40 5.10 -9.65
C THR A 373 42.95 5.07 -8.24
N ILE A 374 43.79 4.08 -7.94
CA ILE A 374 44.57 4.10 -6.70
C ILE A 374 45.53 5.27 -6.89
N GLN A 375 45.31 6.38 -6.18
CA GLN A 375 46.37 7.38 -6.03
C GLN A 375 47.49 6.64 -5.28
N ALA A 376 48.57 6.33 -5.99
CA ALA A 376 49.80 5.91 -5.36
C ALA A 376 50.31 7.11 -4.56
N ASP A 377 50.40 6.94 -3.24
CA ASP A 377 51.03 7.89 -2.33
C ASP A 377 52.51 8.13 -2.68
#